data_AF-A0A5K0X982-F1
#
_entry.id   AF-A0A5K0X982-F1
#
_cell.length_a   1.000
_cell.length_b   1.000
_cell.length_c   1.000
_cell.angle_alpha   90.00
_cell.angle_beta   90.00
_cell.angle_gamma   90.00
#
_symmetry.space_group_name_H-M   'P 1'
#
loop_
_entity.id
_entity.type
_entity.pdbx_description
1 polymer ?
#
loop_
_entity_poly.entity_id
_entity_poly.type
_entity_poly.pdbx_seq_one_letter_code
_entity_poly.pdbx_strand_id
1 'polypeptide(L)' 'NPNNHKQSLIKRIIALPGDWIRIPETYKIVKVPEGHCWVEGDNYNSSTDSRSFGP' A
#
# COMPACT_ATOMS: atom_id res chain seq x y z
N ASN A 1 -4.52 11.69 -6.17
CA ASN A 1 -3.30 11.06 -6.74
C ASN A 1 -2.17 11.34 -5.73
N PRO A 2 -1.34 10.34 -5.34
CA PRO A 2 -0.33 10.50 -4.28
C PRO A 2 0.73 11.59 -4.55
N ASN A 3 0.74 12.20 -5.73
CA ASN A 3 1.67 13.28 -6.08
C ASN A 3 1.24 14.68 -5.62
N ASN A 4 0.02 14.87 -5.09
CA ASN A 4 -0.45 16.17 -4.58
C ASN A 4 -0.62 16.14 -3.06
N HIS A 5 0.37 16.68 -2.35
CA HIS A 5 0.39 16.74 -0.88
C HIS A 5 -0.71 17.61 -0.24
N LYS A 6 -1.44 18.42 -1.03
CA LYS A 6 -2.61 19.19 -0.56
C LYS A 6 -3.90 18.38 -0.55
N GLN A 7 -3.89 17.18 -1.13
CA GLN A 7 -5.04 16.28 -1.14
C GLN A 7 -4.93 15.28 0.00
N SER A 8 -5.98 15.18 0.82
CA SER A 8 -6.14 14.07 1.75
C SER A 8 -6.69 12.86 1.00
N LEU A 9 -6.08 11.69 1.22
CA LEU A 9 -6.54 10.41 0.69
C LEU A 9 -6.91 9.51 1.85
N ILE A 10 -8.03 8.78 1.72
CA ILE A 10 -8.43 7.75 2.67
C ILE A 10 -8.05 6.39 2.07
N LYS A 11 -7.36 5.56 2.86
CA LYS A 11 -6.92 4.21 2.53
C LYS A 11 -7.04 3.32 3.78
N ARG A 12 -7.07 2.01 3.58
CA ARG A 12 -7.07 1.01 4.66
C ARG A 12 -5.64 0.52 4.91
N ILE A 13 -5.23 0.44 6.16
CA ILE A 13 -4.00 -0.25 6.55
C ILE A 13 -4.24 -1.76 6.45
N ILE A 14 -3.38 -2.45 5.70
CA ILE A 14 -3.45 -3.89 5.48
C ILE A 14 -2.38 -4.62 6.28
N ALA A 15 -1.19 -4.03 6.42
CA ALA A 15 -0.05 -4.62 7.12
C ALA A 15 0.83 -3.56 7.80
N LEU A 16 1.48 -3.93 8.89
CA LEU A 16 2.32 -3.10 9.76
C LEU A 16 3.80 -3.48 9.66
N PRO A 17 4.74 -2.70 10.25
CA PRO A 17 6.15 -3.06 10.29
C PRO A 17 6.40 -4.50 10.72
N GLY A 18 7.23 -5.21 9.97
CA GLY A 18 7.58 -6.60 10.25
C GLY A 18 6.67 -7.65 9.59
N ASP A 19 5.46 -7.28 9.18
CA ASP A 19 4.54 -8.17 8.48
C ASP A 19 5.05 -8.55 7.09
N TRP A 20 4.63 -9.72 6.63
CA TRP A 20 4.87 -10.21 5.28
C TRP A 20 3.58 -10.13 4.47
N ILE A 21 3.65 -9.47 3.31
CA ILE A 21 2.53 -9.37 2.38
C ILE A 21 2.85 -10.08 1.08
N ARG A 22 1.85 -10.77 0.52
CA ARG A 22 1.89 -11.32 -0.83
C ARG A 22 1.12 -10.39 -1.76
N ILE A 23 1.80 -9.85 -2.76
CA ILE A 23 1.21 -8.98 -3.79
C ILE A 23 0.47 -9.89 -4.79
N PRO A 24 -0.87 -9.82 -4.91
CA PRO A 24 -1.64 -10.75 -5.74
C PRO A 24 -1.23 -10.77 -7.21
N GLU A 25 -0.86 -9.63 -7.77
CA GLU A 25 -0.62 -9.44 -9.21
C GLU A 25 0.75 -9.96 -9.64
N THR A 26 1.74 -9.84 -8.77
CA THR A 26 3.14 -10.20 -9.06
C THR A 26 3.60 -11.46 -8.35
N TYR A 27 2.78 -11.97 -7.42
CA TYR A 27 3.11 -13.04 -6.47
C TYR A 27 4.36 -12.79 -5.63
N LYS A 28 4.89 -11.55 -5.63
CA LYS A 28 6.02 -11.18 -4.80
C LYS A 28 5.61 -11.18 -3.34
N ILE A 29 6.52 -11.65 -2.51
CA ILE A 29 6.42 -11.59 -1.06
C ILE A 29 7.34 -10.47 -0.60
N VAL A 30 6.78 -9.49 0.11
CA VAL A 30 7.50 -8.31 0.59
C VAL A 30 7.32 -8.22 2.10
N LYS A 31 8.41 -7.95 2.82
CA LYS A 31 8.36 -7.59 4.23
C LYS A 31 8.15 -6.08 4.35
N VAL A 32 7.18 -5.65 5.16
CA VAL A 32 6.99 -4.23 5.45
C VAL A 32 8.16 -3.74 6.30
N PRO A 33 8.92 -2.71 5.85
CA PRO A 33 10.03 -2.16 6.62
C PRO A 33 9.58 -1.50 7.92
N GLU A 34 10.51 -1.34 8.85
CA GLU A 34 10.29 -0.52 10.04
C GLU A 34 9.90 0.91 9.67
N GLY A 35 8.95 1.49 10.41
CA GLY A 35 8.43 2.84 10.19
C GLY A 35 7.49 3.01 8.99
N HIS A 36 7.12 1.92 8.29
CA HIS A 36 6.23 1.96 7.13
C HIS A 36 4.96 1.13 7.36
N CYS A 37 3.95 1.32 6.53
CA CYS A 37 2.73 0.50 6.56
C CYS A 37 2.25 0.23 5.15
N TRP A 38 1.65 -0.93 4.92
CA TRP A 38 1.03 -1.23 3.63
C TRP A 38 -0.40 -0.73 3.63
N VAL A 39 -0.76 0.10 2.66
CA VAL A 39 -2.12 0.64 2.52
C VAL A 39 -2.73 0.28 1.18
N GLU A 40 -4.04 0.02 1.17
CA GLU A 40 -4.80 -0.22 -0.06
C GLU A 40 -6.13 0.56 -0.04
N GLY A 41 -6.55 1.02 -1.21
CA GLY A 41 -7.89 1.58 -1.38
C GLY A 41 -8.93 0.49 -1.66
N ASP A 42 -10.17 0.70 -1.22
CA ASP A 42 -11.25 -0.28 -1.39
C ASP A 42 -11.64 -0.48 -2.87
N ASN A 43 -11.40 0.51 -3.74
CA ASN A 43 -11.57 0.36 -5.19
C ASN A 43 -10.24 -0.04 -5.84
N TYR A 44 -10.01 -1.34 -5.92
CA TYR A 44 -8.82 -1.98 -6.49
C TYR A 44 -8.38 -1.37 -7.84
N ASN A 45 -9.31 -1.18 -8.79
CA ASN A 45 -9.00 -0.77 -10.17
C ASN A 45 -8.73 0.74 -10.33
N SER A 46 -9.08 1.57 -9.35
CA SER A 46 -8.90 3.04 -9.42
C SER A 46 -7.98 3.58 -8.32
N SER A 47 -7.45 2.71 -7.48
CA SER A 47 -6.62 3.11 -6.35
C SER A 47 -5.15 3.10 -6.74
N THR A 48 -4.49 4.25 -6.62
CA THR A 48 -3.03 4.30 -6.47
C THR A 48 -2.70 4.12 -5.00
N ASP A 49 -1.98 3.05 -4.66
CA ASP A 49 -1.62 2.64 -3.29
C ASP A 49 -0.37 1.76 -3.25
N SER A 50 -0.09 1.08 -2.14
CA SER A 50 1.16 0.35 -1.93
C SER A 50 1.43 -0.74 -2.97
N ARG A 51 0.40 -1.27 -3.65
CA ARG A 51 0.59 -2.20 -4.78
C ARG A 51 1.36 -1.56 -5.94
N SER A 52 1.27 -0.24 -6.09
CA SER A 52 1.89 0.53 -7.17
C SER A 52 3.28 1.07 -6.79
N PHE A 53 3.45 1.53 -5.55
CA PHE A 53 4.66 2.27 -5.13
C PHE A 53 5.40 1.68 -3.92
N GLY A 54 4.88 0.62 -3.30
CA GLY A 54 5.45 0.00 -2.11
C GLY A 54 4.88 0.53 -0.78
N PRO A 55 5.40 0.01 0.35
CA PRO A 55 5.02 0.45 1.70
C PRO A 55 5.52 1.85 2.05
#